data_AF-A0A5S4GT90-F1
#
_entry.id   AF-A0A5S4GT90-F1
#
_cell.length_a   1.000
_cell.length_b   1.000
_cell.length_c   1.000
_cell.angle_alpha   90.00
_cell.angle_beta   90.00
_cell.angle_gamma   90.00
#
_symmetry.space_group_name_H-M   'P 1'
#
loop_
_entity.id
_entity.type
_entity.pdbx_description
1 polymer ?
#
loop_
_entity_poly.entity_id
_entity_poly.type
_entity_poly.pdbx_seq_one_letter_code
_entity_poly.pdbx_strand_id
1 'polypeptide(L)'
;MLAATVLPLSAGPAAADEPSPPPTVGTAGTSFLTATTVEPGQPVLVSASTGDHLYWSFALAAGQTGRVTVTVTLPPAGNRHGAATYTADVFDGLRRRQACTAGPQNATAGANATRVDLRCTLRRVRAWAEPWSDDPLPGTYYLRLSASTLPEQDLGLPIRADVRITAKDGDAQPAGANLKAPLSPPVNAGATLAPDAAAPASPSESPSAASSAPKPTERVKGWFSWPSGRWWWTIGGGVLAAAAAVAGYSLTRHPYRWFSASR
;
A
#
# COMPACT_ATOMS: atom_id res chain seq x y z
N MET A 1 -7.01 -51.56 -64.19
CA MET A 1 -7.83 -50.61 -63.41
C MET A 1 -7.73 -50.99 -61.94
N LEU A 2 -6.98 -50.22 -61.13
CA LEU A 2 -6.97 -50.37 -59.67
C LEU A 2 -7.89 -49.29 -59.09
N ALA A 3 -8.93 -49.70 -58.35
CA ALA A 3 -9.81 -48.80 -57.63
C ALA A 3 -9.30 -48.62 -56.20
N ALA A 4 -8.88 -47.40 -55.84
CA ALA A 4 -8.49 -47.04 -54.50
C ALA A 4 -9.73 -46.59 -53.71
N THR A 5 -10.09 -47.35 -52.68
CA THR A 5 -11.13 -47.02 -51.71
C THR A 5 -10.56 -46.09 -50.63
N VAL A 6 -11.12 -44.89 -50.51
CA VAL A 6 -10.76 -43.89 -49.49
C VAL A 6 -11.72 -44.04 -48.31
N LEU A 7 -11.20 -44.36 -47.11
CA LEU A 7 -11.96 -44.30 -45.86
C LEU A 7 -11.97 -42.86 -45.31
N PRO A 8 -13.12 -42.28 -44.97
CA PRO A 8 -13.17 -41.00 -44.27
C PRO A 8 -12.91 -41.22 -42.77
N LEU A 9 -11.82 -40.63 -42.26
CA LEU A 9 -11.59 -40.46 -40.83
C LEU A 9 -12.49 -39.34 -40.31
N SER A 10 -13.55 -39.68 -39.57
CA SER A 10 -14.34 -38.71 -38.83
C SER A 10 -13.60 -38.30 -37.55
N ALA A 11 -12.95 -37.13 -37.58
CA ALA A 11 -12.43 -36.48 -36.38
C ALA A 11 -13.62 -35.92 -35.56
N GLY A 12 -13.93 -36.55 -34.42
CA GLY A 12 -14.87 -35.98 -33.45
C GLY A 12 -14.28 -34.71 -32.81
N PRO A 13 -15.11 -33.74 -32.40
CA PRO A 13 -14.62 -32.55 -31.73
C PRO A 13 -14.02 -32.93 -30.37
N ALA A 14 -12.78 -32.50 -30.12
CA ALA A 14 -12.18 -32.57 -28.81
C ALA A 14 -12.93 -31.60 -27.88
N ALA A 15 -13.59 -32.12 -26.85
CA ALA A 15 -14.13 -31.31 -25.76
C ALA A 15 -12.94 -30.70 -25.02
N ALA A 16 -12.78 -29.38 -25.11
CA ALA A 16 -11.85 -28.66 -24.25
C ALA A 16 -12.40 -28.73 -22.81
N ASP A 17 -11.55 -29.16 -21.88
CA ASP A 17 -11.84 -29.21 -20.45
C ASP A 17 -12.23 -27.80 -19.99
N GLU A 18 -13.48 -27.62 -19.58
CA GLU A 18 -13.98 -26.32 -19.12
C GLU A 18 -13.31 -26.00 -17.77
N PRO A 19 -12.76 -24.78 -17.58
CA PRO A 19 -12.04 -24.46 -16.35
C PRO A 19 -12.97 -24.63 -15.13
N SER A 20 -12.59 -25.55 -14.23
CA SER A 20 -13.34 -25.80 -12.99
C SER A 20 -13.41 -24.53 -12.13
N PRO A 21 -14.54 -24.30 -11.43
CA PRO A 21 -14.70 -23.13 -10.59
C PRO A 21 -13.67 -23.13 -9.45
N PRO A 22 -13.21 -21.95 -9.00
CA PRO A 22 -12.26 -21.86 -7.90
C PRO A 22 -12.88 -22.41 -6.60
N PRO A 23 -12.07 -23.06 -5.73
CA PRO A 23 -12.57 -23.62 -4.48
C PRO A 23 -13.10 -22.53 -3.55
N THR A 24 -14.18 -22.83 -2.84
CA THR A 24 -14.78 -21.88 -1.87
C THR A 24 -13.98 -21.88 -0.57
N VAL A 25 -13.66 -20.69 -0.06
CA VAL A 25 -13.02 -20.53 1.26
C VAL A 25 -14.08 -20.64 2.35
N GLY A 26 -13.95 -21.66 3.19
CA GLY A 26 -14.90 -21.95 4.27
C GLY A 26 -14.52 -21.40 5.64
N THR A 27 -13.42 -20.64 5.73
CA THR A 27 -12.83 -20.20 7.02
C THR A 27 -12.59 -18.69 7.05
N ALA A 28 -12.51 -18.16 8.28
CA ALA A 28 -12.13 -16.79 8.56
C ALA A 28 -11.14 -16.76 9.73
N GLY A 29 -10.31 -15.74 9.77
CA GLY A 29 -9.49 -15.42 10.94
C GLY A 29 -10.29 -14.68 12.01
N THR A 30 -9.72 -14.60 13.20
CA THR A 30 -10.28 -13.86 14.36
C THR A 30 -9.48 -12.60 14.70
N SER A 31 -8.38 -12.35 13.99
CA SER A 31 -7.53 -11.18 14.14
C SER A 31 -6.82 -10.86 12.81
N PHE A 32 -6.17 -9.69 12.74
CA PHE A 32 -5.29 -9.35 11.62
C PHE A 32 -4.16 -10.37 11.39
N LEU A 33 -3.64 -10.99 12.45
CA LEU A 33 -2.54 -11.95 12.37
C LEU A 33 -3.00 -13.34 11.88
N THR A 34 -4.27 -13.67 12.10
CA THR A 34 -4.87 -14.97 11.75
C THR A 34 -5.81 -14.88 10.56
N ALA A 35 -5.86 -13.72 9.89
CA ALA A 35 -6.74 -13.46 8.77
C ALA A 35 -6.55 -14.50 7.66
N THR A 36 -7.65 -15.13 7.23
CA THR A 36 -7.60 -16.13 6.16
C THR A 36 -7.29 -15.47 4.82
N THR A 37 -6.27 -15.94 4.11
CA THR A 37 -5.93 -15.43 2.78
C THR A 37 -7.00 -15.84 1.78
N VAL A 38 -7.44 -14.88 0.97
CA VAL A 38 -8.44 -15.04 -0.09
C VAL A 38 -7.90 -14.38 -1.35
N GLU A 39 -7.92 -15.09 -2.46
CA GLU A 39 -7.57 -14.51 -3.75
C GLU A 39 -8.75 -13.71 -4.33
N PRO A 40 -8.52 -12.54 -4.97
CA PRO A 40 -9.57 -11.85 -5.69
C PRO A 40 -10.25 -12.78 -6.72
N GLY A 41 -11.58 -12.87 -6.68
CA GLY A 41 -12.36 -13.78 -7.52
C GLY A 41 -12.66 -15.14 -6.87
N GLN A 42 -12.11 -15.42 -5.68
CA GLN A 42 -12.46 -16.62 -4.93
C GLN A 42 -13.73 -16.37 -4.09
N PRO A 43 -14.72 -17.29 -4.11
CA PRO A 43 -15.89 -17.18 -3.24
C PRO A 43 -15.53 -17.57 -1.80
N VAL A 44 -16.13 -16.87 -0.84
CA VAL A 44 -15.95 -17.12 0.60
C VAL A 44 -17.32 -17.31 1.21
N LEU A 45 -17.51 -18.41 1.93
CA LEU A 45 -18.75 -18.71 2.64
C LEU A 45 -18.42 -19.27 4.02
N VAL A 46 -18.69 -18.49 5.06
CA VAL A 46 -18.31 -18.82 6.44
C VAL A 46 -19.55 -18.84 7.34
N SER A 47 -19.71 -19.93 8.10
CA SER A 47 -20.64 -19.95 9.23
C SER A 47 -19.95 -19.40 10.46
N ALA A 48 -20.60 -18.46 11.15
CA ALA A 48 -20.04 -17.77 12.30
C ALA A 48 -21.14 -17.43 13.31
N SER A 49 -20.77 -16.75 14.39
CA SER A 49 -21.70 -16.28 15.40
C SER A 49 -21.82 -14.76 15.38
N THR A 50 -22.99 -14.26 15.76
CA THR A 50 -23.22 -12.83 15.95
C THR A 50 -22.34 -12.32 17.08
N GLY A 51 -21.60 -11.23 16.84
CA GLY A 51 -20.59 -10.71 17.76
C GLY A 51 -19.16 -11.13 17.43
N ASP A 52 -18.97 -12.13 16.55
CA ASP A 52 -17.63 -12.49 16.09
C ASP A 52 -17.02 -11.38 15.23
N HIS A 53 -15.68 -11.25 15.31
CA HIS A 53 -14.90 -10.49 14.36
C HIS A 53 -14.26 -11.44 13.35
N LEU A 54 -14.66 -11.33 12.09
CA LEU A 54 -14.17 -12.19 11.01
C LEU A 54 -13.16 -11.43 10.15
N TYR A 55 -12.02 -12.05 9.89
CA TYR A 55 -10.91 -11.44 9.16
C TYR A 55 -10.49 -12.25 7.94
N TRP A 56 -10.34 -11.56 6.82
CA TRP A 56 -9.73 -12.08 5.59
C TRP A 56 -8.64 -11.15 5.11
N SER A 57 -7.64 -11.69 4.44
CA SER A 57 -6.59 -10.91 3.77
C SER A 57 -6.59 -11.17 2.27
N PHE A 58 -6.26 -10.14 1.49
CA PHE A 58 -6.19 -10.23 0.04
C PHE A 58 -5.15 -9.24 -0.49
N ALA A 59 -4.53 -9.55 -1.62
CA ALA A 59 -3.53 -8.67 -2.23
C ALA A 59 -4.18 -7.76 -3.29
N LEU A 60 -3.67 -6.53 -3.39
CA LEU A 60 -3.93 -5.64 -4.52
C LEU A 60 -2.63 -5.06 -5.05
N ALA A 61 -2.50 -5.03 -6.38
CA ALA A 61 -1.37 -4.44 -7.07
C ALA A 61 -1.63 -2.98 -7.48
N ALA A 62 -0.56 -2.25 -7.82
CA ALA A 62 -0.67 -0.91 -8.37
C ALA A 62 -1.55 -0.88 -9.62
N GLY A 63 -2.38 0.17 -9.76
CA GLY A 63 -3.33 0.30 -10.85
C GLY A 63 -4.67 -0.40 -10.61
N GLN A 64 -4.74 -1.34 -9.66
CA GLN A 64 -5.98 -2.08 -9.39
C GLN A 64 -6.95 -1.29 -8.52
N THR A 65 -8.23 -1.60 -8.65
CA THR A 65 -9.31 -1.12 -7.78
C THR A 65 -9.96 -2.32 -7.12
N GLY A 66 -9.76 -2.46 -5.81
CA GLY A 66 -10.39 -3.51 -5.01
C GLY A 66 -11.85 -3.21 -4.75
N ARG A 67 -12.71 -4.22 -4.87
CA ARG A 67 -14.10 -4.19 -4.45
C ARG A 67 -14.41 -5.39 -3.56
N VAL A 68 -14.95 -5.09 -2.39
CA VAL A 68 -15.44 -6.04 -1.40
C VAL A 68 -16.96 -5.96 -1.37
N THR A 69 -17.63 -7.09 -1.43
CA THR A 69 -19.06 -7.24 -1.17
C THR A 69 -19.23 -8.29 -0.09
N VAL A 70 -20.05 -7.98 0.92
CA VAL A 70 -20.34 -8.87 2.04
C VAL A 70 -21.85 -8.96 2.19
N THR A 71 -22.37 -10.17 2.22
CA THR A 71 -23.77 -10.44 2.54
C THR A 71 -23.80 -11.27 3.82
N VAL A 72 -24.39 -10.73 4.88
CA VAL A 72 -24.59 -11.45 6.14
C VAL A 72 -26.02 -11.97 6.17
N THR A 73 -26.19 -13.29 6.17
CA THR A 73 -27.49 -13.91 6.42
C THR A 73 -27.73 -13.97 7.92
N LEU A 74 -28.87 -13.45 8.35
CA LEU A 74 -29.22 -13.28 9.76
C LEU A 74 -30.04 -14.46 10.29
N PRO A 75 -30.02 -14.70 11.61
CA PRO A 75 -30.95 -15.62 12.25
C PRO A 75 -32.41 -15.25 11.96
N PRO A 76 -33.33 -16.23 12.01
CA PRO A 76 -34.77 -15.97 11.94
C PRO A 76 -35.21 -14.88 12.93
N ALA A 77 -36.14 -14.02 12.52
CA ALA A 77 -36.61 -12.88 13.31
C ALA A 77 -37.04 -13.25 14.73
N GLY A 78 -37.68 -14.42 14.93
CA GLY A 78 -38.12 -14.88 16.25
C GLY A 78 -37.01 -15.20 17.25
N ASN A 79 -35.76 -15.33 16.79
CA ASN A 79 -34.61 -15.59 17.64
C ASN A 79 -33.81 -14.31 17.97
N ARG A 80 -34.18 -13.17 17.38
CA ARG A 80 -33.49 -11.89 17.57
C ARG A 80 -34.30 -10.96 18.46
N HIS A 81 -33.61 -10.13 19.22
CA HIS A 81 -34.22 -9.27 20.24
C HIS A 81 -34.19 -7.78 19.85
N GLY A 82 -33.63 -7.43 18.69
CA GLY A 82 -33.58 -6.04 18.23
C GLY A 82 -32.88 -5.85 16.89
N ALA A 83 -32.57 -4.58 16.60
CA ALA A 83 -31.80 -4.22 15.41
C ALA A 83 -30.32 -4.53 15.61
N ALA A 84 -29.67 -5.00 14.55
CA ALA A 84 -28.23 -5.28 14.54
C ALA A 84 -27.55 -4.48 13.42
N THR A 85 -26.48 -3.77 13.75
CA THR A 85 -25.65 -3.01 12.80
C THR A 85 -24.37 -3.77 12.54
N TYR A 86 -24.08 -4.03 11.27
CA TYR A 86 -22.84 -4.66 10.82
C TYR A 86 -21.96 -3.67 10.10
N THR A 87 -20.65 -3.87 10.22
CA THR A 87 -19.61 -3.05 9.62
C THR A 87 -18.62 -3.92 8.85
N ALA A 88 -18.29 -3.51 7.63
CA ALA A 88 -17.25 -4.10 6.80
C ALA A 88 -16.16 -3.04 6.62
N ASP A 89 -15.03 -3.26 7.29
CA ASP A 89 -13.90 -2.33 7.26
C ASP A 89 -12.74 -2.95 6.49
N VAL A 90 -12.15 -2.17 5.58
CA VAL A 90 -10.96 -2.57 4.84
C VAL A 90 -9.76 -1.80 5.38
N PHE A 91 -8.68 -2.51 5.69
CA PHE A 91 -7.43 -1.95 6.20
C PHE A 91 -6.29 -2.26 5.23
N ASP A 92 -5.30 -1.38 5.15
CA ASP A 92 -4.04 -1.67 4.45
C ASP A 92 -3.07 -2.51 5.32
N GLY A 93 -1.91 -2.85 4.78
CA GLY A 93 -0.87 -3.60 5.52
C GLY A 93 -0.33 -2.87 6.76
N LEU A 94 -0.50 -1.54 6.83
CA LEU A 94 -0.19 -0.72 8.00
C LEU A 94 -1.35 -0.62 8.99
N ARG A 95 -2.42 -1.40 8.76
CA ARG A 95 -3.66 -1.43 9.55
C ARG A 95 -4.36 -0.07 9.62
N ARG A 96 -4.17 0.78 8.61
CA ARG A 96 -4.92 2.02 8.44
C ARG A 96 -6.20 1.72 7.68
N ARG A 97 -7.33 2.14 8.25
CA ARG A 97 -8.64 1.95 7.63
C ARG A 97 -8.71 2.75 6.33
N GLN A 98 -9.01 2.07 5.25
CA GLN A 98 -9.13 2.66 3.92
C GLN A 98 -10.53 3.22 3.70
N ALA A 99 -10.59 4.40 3.09
CA ALA A 99 -11.85 5.00 2.70
C ALA A 99 -12.41 4.29 1.45
N CYS A 100 -13.71 3.99 1.48
CA CYS A 100 -14.42 3.45 0.35
C CYS A 100 -15.03 4.59 -0.47
N THR A 101 -14.82 4.56 -1.78
CA THR A 101 -15.40 5.52 -2.73
C THR A 101 -16.87 5.26 -3.02
N ALA A 102 -17.31 4.01 -2.84
CA ALA A 102 -18.70 3.60 -3.06
C ALA A 102 -19.10 2.42 -2.17
N GLY A 103 -20.39 2.38 -1.86
CA GLY A 103 -21.08 1.30 -1.15
C GLY A 103 -21.16 1.52 0.38
N PRO A 104 -22.20 0.97 1.02
CA PRO A 104 -22.37 1.11 2.47
C PRO A 104 -21.37 0.21 3.20
N GLN A 105 -20.54 0.81 4.06
CA GLN A 105 -19.66 0.05 4.97
C GLN A 105 -20.38 -0.41 6.21
N ASN A 106 -21.45 0.29 6.57
CA ASN A 106 -22.26 0.03 7.75
C ASN A 106 -23.71 -0.08 7.30
N ALA A 107 -24.43 -1.09 7.81
CA ALA A 107 -25.85 -1.24 7.56
C ALA A 107 -26.54 -1.87 8.76
N THR A 108 -27.75 -1.39 9.04
CA THR A 108 -28.57 -1.84 10.16
C THR A 108 -29.71 -2.71 9.66
N ALA A 109 -29.80 -3.92 10.19
CA ALA A 109 -30.92 -4.82 9.99
C ALA A 109 -31.99 -4.58 11.04
N GLY A 110 -33.21 -4.27 10.60
CA GLY A 110 -34.39 -4.28 11.46
C GLY A 110 -34.83 -5.70 11.84
N ALA A 111 -35.87 -5.78 12.68
CA ALA A 111 -36.39 -7.03 13.24
C ALA A 111 -36.83 -8.07 12.19
N ASN A 112 -37.26 -7.63 11.01
CA ASN A 112 -37.73 -8.51 9.92
C ASN A 112 -36.69 -8.71 8.80
N ALA A 113 -35.52 -8.06 8.87
CA ALA A 113 -34.49 -8.22 7.86
C ALA A 113 -33.90 -9.63 7.91
N THR A 114 -33.76 -10.30 6.78
CA THR A 114 -33.16 -11.66 6.70
C THR A 114 -31.67 -11.62 6.35
N ARG A 115 -31.18 -10.48 5.86
CA ARG A 115 -29.80 -10.28 5.44
C ARG A 115 -29.37 -8.82 5.56
N VAL A 116 -28.05 -8.61 5.63
CA VAL A 116 -27.38 -7.30 5.55
C VAL A 116 -26.40 -7.31 4.39
N ASP A 117 -26.48 -6.28 3.54
CA ASP A 117 -25.55 -6.08 2.44
C ASP A 117 -24.57 -4.94 2.75
N LEU A 118 -23.28 -5.22 2.68
CA LEU A 118 -22.20 -4.26 2.82
C LEU A 118 -21.31 -4.29 1.58
N ARG A 119 -20.77 -3.15 1.17
CA ARG A 119 -19.94 -3.06 -0.03
C ARG A 119 -18.89 -1.98 0.13
N CYS A 120 -17.62 -2.28 -0.09
CA CYS A 120 -16.55 -1.29 -0.21
C CYS A 120 -15.96 -1.33 -1.62
N THR A 121 -15.97 -0.21 -2.34
CA THR A 121 -15.06 -0.01 -3.48
C THR A 121 -13.95 0.92 -3.04
N LEU A 122 -12.70 0.45 -3.07
CA LEU A 122 -11.53 1.26 -2.70
C LEU A 122 -11.23 2.32 -3.77
N ARG A 123 -10.36 3.28 -3.44
CA ARG A 123 -9.66 4.06 -4.47
C ARG A 123 -8.71 3.16 -5.26
N ARG A 124 -8.33 3.61 -6.45
CA ARG A 124 -7.30 2.93 -7.25
C ARG A 124 -5.99 2.90 -6.46
N VAL A 125 -5.39 1.73 -6.36
CA VAL A 125 -4.10 1.52 -5.72
C VAL A 125 -3.02 2.24 -6.53
N ARG A 126 -2.24 3.10 -5.88
CA ARG A 126 -1.14 3.82 -6.53
C ARG A 126 0.17 3.07 -6.33
N ALA A 127 1.12 3.26 -7.24
CA ALA A 127 2.48 2.72 -7.07
C ALA A 127 3.27 3.44 -5.96
N TRP A 128 2.87 4.67 -5.61
CA TRP A 128 3.48 5.49 -4.57
C TRP A 128 2.46 6.52 -4.03
N ALA A 129 2.72 7.06 -2.85
CA ALA A 129 1.96 8.15 -2.25
C ALA A 129 2.88 8.99 -1.36
N GLU A 130 2.56 10.27 -1.16
CA GLU A 130 3.24 11.13 -0.19
C GLU A 130 2.98 10.65 1.26
N PRO A 131 3.87 10.93 2.22
CA PRO A 131 3.73 10.46 3.60
C PRO A 131 2.44 10.87 4.32
N TRP A 132 1.82 11.97 3.91
CA TRP A 132 0.57 12.49 4.47
C TRP A 132 -0.68 12.06 3.69
N SER A 133 -0.51 11.24 2.64
CA SER A 133 -1.63 10.75 1.84
C SER A 133 -2.17 9.43 2.38
N ASP A 134 -3.49 9.31 2.41
CA ASP A 134 -4.22 8.07 2.71
C ASP A 134 -4.55 7.27 1.43
N ASP A 135 -3.80 7.49 0.35
CA ASP A 135 -4.01 6.75 -0.88
C ASP A 135 -3.58 5.28 -0.73
N PRO A 136 -4.37 4.34 -1.26
CA PRO A 136 -4.07 2.92 -1.14
C PRO A 136 -2.79 2.57 -1.90
N LEU A 137 -1.91 1.80 -1.26
CA LEU A 137 -0.62 1.35 -1.78
C LEU A 137 -0.61 -0.16 -2.08
N PRO A 138 0.29 -0.66 -2.93
CA PRO A 138 0.29 -2.06 -3.31
C PRO A 138 0.69 -2.92 -2.11
N GLY A 139 0.03 -4.06 -1.95
CA GLY A 139 0.29 -4.98 -0.85
C GLY A 139 -0.94 -5.71 -0.35
N THR A 140 -0.86 -6.20 0.88
CA THR A 140 -1.93 -6.93 1.54
C THR A 140 -2.92 -5.99 2.20
N TYR A 141 -4.20 -6.24 1.96
CA TYR A 141 -5.33 -5.59 2.59
C TYR A 141 -6.06 -6.60 3.48
N TYR A 142 -6.77 -6.08 4.48
CA TYR A 142 -7.52 -6.88 5.43
C TYR A 142 -8.96 -6.42 5.45
N LEU A 143 -9.89 -7.35 5.24
CA LEU A 143 -11.31 -7.15 5.50
C LEU A 143 -11.62 -7.60 6.93
N ARG A 144 -12.24 -6.73 7.72
CA ARG A 144 -12.89 -7.07 8.98
C ARG A 144 -14.40 -6.94 8.82
N LEU A 145 -15.13 -8.01 9.10
CA LEU A 145 -16.57 -7.98 9.31
C LEU A 145 -16.84 -8.08 10.82
N SER A 146 -17.71 -7.21 11.32
CA SER A 146 -18.14 -7.26 12.73
C SER A 146 -19.53 -6.65 12.91
N ALA A 147 -20.21 -7.02 13.98
CA ALA A 147 -21.40 -6.31 14.42
C ALA A 147 -21.00 -5.18 15.39
N SER A 148 -21.30 -3.93 15.05
CA SER A 148 -20.92 -2.76 15.87
C SER A 148 -21.95 -2.42 16.94
N THR A 149 -23.20 -2.86 16.77
CA THR A 149 -24.30 -2.54 17.68
C THR A 149 -25.37 -3.61 17.56
N LEU A 150 -25.71 -4.28 18.67
CA LEU A 150 -26.80 -5.26 18.76
C LEU A 150 -27.21 -5.45 20.23
N PRO A 151 -28.38 -6.05 20.51
CA PRO A 151 -28.73 -6.50 21.86
C PRO A 151 -27.78 -7.60 22.34
N GLU A 152 -27.33 -7.56 23.59
CA GLU A 152 -26.40 -8.55 24.13
C GLU A 152 -26.96 -9.99 24.09
N GLN A 153 -28.28 -10.13 24.16
CA GLN A 153 -28.99 -11.41 24.05
C GLN A 153 -28.85 -12.06 22.67
N ASP A 154 -28.49 -11.29 21.65
CA ASP A 154 -28.30 -11.78 20.27
C ASP A 154 -26.86 -12.27 20.02
N LEU A 155 -25.94 -12.09 20.97
CA LEU A 155 -24.57 -12.62 20.86
C LEU A 155 -24.57 -14.15 20.80
N GLY A 156 -23.74 -14.72 19.93
CA GLY A 156 -23.67 -16.17 19.75
C GLY A 156 -24.70 -16.75 18.77
N LEU A 157 -25.69 -15.96 18.32
CA LEU A 157 -26.66 -16.46 17.34
C LEU A 157 -25.99 -16.75 15.98
N PRO A 158 -26.38 -17.83 15.28
CA PRO A 158 -25.70 -18.27 14.06
C PRO A 158 -25.95 -17.31 12.89
N ILE A 159 -24.87 -16.89 12.24
CA ILE A 159 -24.88 -16.11 11.00
C ILE A 159 -24.13 -16.86 9.90
N ARG A 160 -24.38 -16.46 8.65
CA ARG A 160 -23.52 -16.84 7.52
C ARG A 160 -23.02 -15.59 6.82
N ALA A 161 -21.71 -15.51 6.61
CA ALA A 161 -21.08 -14.46 5.83
C ALA A 161 -20.72 -15.01 4.44
N ASP A 162 -21.32 -14.43 3.41
CA ASP A 162 -20.90 -14.58 2.01
C ASP A 162 -20.04 -13.37 1.65
N VAL A 163 -18.78 -13.61 1.29
CA VAL A 163 -17.83 -12.54 0.96
C VAL A 163 -17.32 -12.73 -0.47
N ARG A 164 -17.36 -11.64 -1.22
CA ARG A 164 -16.81 -11.55 -2.56
C ARG A 164 -15.81 -10.41 -2.66
N ILE A 165 -14.56 -10.76 -2.89
CA ILE A 165 -13.47 -9.81 -3.12
C ILE A 165 -13.10 -9.88 -4.59
N THR A 166 -12.99 -8.74 -5.24
CA THR A 166 -12.62 -8.61 -6.64
C THR A 166 -11.60 -7.51 -6.81
N ALA A 167 -10.68 -7.68 -7.76
CA ALA A 167 -9.74 -6.66 -8.18
C ALA A 167 -10.05 -6.36 -9.65
N LYS A 168 -10.26 -5.08 -9.97
CA LYS A 168 -10.39 -4.62 -11.34
C LYS A 168 -9.12 -3.87 -11.72
N ASP A 169 -8.48 -4.26 -12.81
CA ASP A 169 -7.38 -3.49 -13.38
C ASP A 169 -7.90 -2.15 -13.89
N GLY A 170 -7.25 -1.06 -13.48
CA GLY A 170 -7.43 0.25 -14.08
C GLY A 170 -6.42 0.46 -15.20
N ASP A 171 -6.68 1.46 -16.05
CA ASP A 171 -5.67 1.92 -17.00
C ASP A 171 -4.39 2.29 -16.24
N ALA A 172 -3.24 1.89 -16.78
CA ALA A 172 -1.95 2.20 -16.21
C ALA A 172 -1.83 3.71 -16.01
N GLN A 173 -1.74 4.14 -14.75
CA GLN A 173 -1.46 5.54 -14.45
C GLN A 173 -0.11 5.88 -15.09
N PRO A 174 0.07 7.03 -15.77
CA PRO A 174 1.39 7.42 -16.22
C PRO A 174 2.33 7.41 -15.01
N ALA A 175 3.39 6.59 -15.08
CA ALA A 175 4.41 6.48 -14.06
C ALA A 175 5.19 7.81 -14.00
N GLY A 176 4.61 8.79 -13.32
CA GLY A 176 5.08 10.17 -13.30
C GLY A 176 6.07 10.50 -12.18
N ALA A 177 6.62 9.50 -11.49
CA ALA A 177 7.64 9.75 -10.48
C ALA A 177 8.69 8.65 -10.47
N ASN A 178 9.80 8.90 -11.17
CA ASN A 178 11.04 8.18 -10.93
C ASN A 178 11.76 8.88 -9.76
N LEU A 179 11.98 8.15 -8.66
CA LEU A 179 12.85 8.62 -7.59
C LEU A 179 14.28 8.69 -8.14
N LYS A 180 14.87 9.89 -8.16
CA LYS A 180 16.25 10.11 -8.64
C LYS A 180 17.32 9.43 -7.77
N ALA A 181 16.97 9.08 -6.53
CA ALA A 181 17.80 8.30 -5.62
C ALA A 181 16.91 7.52 -4.63
N PRO A 182 17.33 6.33 -4.16
CA PRO A 182 16.61 5.56 -3.15
C PRO A 182 16.36 6.38 -1.89
N LEU A 183 15.11 6.39 -1.38
CA LEU A 183 14.75 7.09 -0.12
C LEU A 183 15.29 6.40 1.14
N SER A 184 16.00 5.28 0.99
CA SER A 184 16.75 4.65 2.07
C SER A 184 18.07 4.14 1.49
N PRO A 185 19.22 4.47 2.11
CA PRO A 185 20.45 3.78 1.76
C PRO A 185 20.27 2.28 2.00
N PRO A 186 20.85 1.41 1.15
CA PRO A 186 20.77 -0.02 1.35
C PRO A 186 21.35 -0.37 2.73
N VAL A 187 20.53 -0.98 3.57
CA VAL A 187 20.98 -1.54 4.85
C VAL A 187 21.70 -2.84 4.50
N ASN A 188 23.03 -2.81 4.46
CA ASN A 188 23.85 -4.03 4.35
C ASN A 188 23.85 -4.74 5.70
N ALA A 189 22.75 -5.43 6.02
CA ALA A 189 22.69 -6.30 7.19
C ALA A 189 23.66 -7.49 6.98
N GLY A 190 24.78 -7.51 7.70
CA GLY A 190 25.71 -8.65 7.71
C GLY A 190 27.16 -8.38 7.29
N ALA A 191 27.56 -7.13 7.01
CA ALA A 191 28.98 -6.81 6.84
C ALA A 191 29.69 -6.76 8.20
N THR A 192 30.04 -7.94 8.74
CA THR A 192 30.92 -8.07 9.90
C THR A 192 32.37 -7.79 9.48
N LEU A 193 33.01 -6.81 10.11
CA LEU A 193 34.47 -6.72 10.11
C LEU A 193 35.00 -8.01 10.76
N ALA A 194 35.72 -8.83 10.00
CA ALA A 194 36.40 -9.99 10.56
C ALA A 194 37.56 -9.53 11.46
N PRO A 195 37.69 -10.03 12.70
CA PRO A 195 38.86 -9.80 13.54
C PRO A 195 39.97 -10.82 13.23
N ASP A 196 41.21 -10.35 13.41
CA ASP A 196 42.50 -11.04 13.41
C ASP A 196 43.11 -11.53 12.09
N ALA A 197 44.22 -10.89 11.69
CA ALA A 197 45.55 -11.48 11.84
C ALA A 197 46.66 -10.47 11.47
N ALA A 198 47.64 -10.31 12.36
CA ALA A 198 48.86 -9.54 12.13
C ALA A 198 49.82 -10.25 11.14
N ALA A 199 50.67 -9.43 10.50
CA ALA A 199 51.73 -9.72 9.52
C ALA A 199 52.83 -10.70 10.05
N PRO A 200 53.81 -11.18 9.24
CA PRO A 200 54.23 -10.72 7.90
C PRO A 200 54.60 -11.82 6.86
N ALA A 201 54.85 -11.42 5.61
CA ALA A 201 55.63 -12.22 4.65
C ALA A 201 56.34 -11.31 3.61
N SER A 202 57.49 -11.78 3.10
CA SER A 202 58.20 -11.23 1.93
C SER A 202 59.15 -12.30 1.38
N PRO A 203 59.69 -12.17 0.15
CA PRO A 203 59.07 -11.62 -1.07
C PRO A 203 59.44 -12.44 -2.34
N SER A 204 58.49 -12.70 -3.27
CA SER A 204 58.85 -13.09 -4.65
C SER A 204 57.71 -12.89 -5.67
N GLU A 205 58.07 -12.14 -6.72
CA GLU A 205 57.65 -12.06 -8.13
C GLU A 205 56.18 -12.11 -8.64
N SER A 206 55.91 -11.09 -9.48
CA SER A 206 54.95 -10.96 -10.60
C SER A 206 53.51 -10.46 -10.33
N PRO A 207 52.94 -9.68 -11.30
CA PRO A 207 52.34 -8.39 -11.01
C PRO A 207 50.86 -8.49 -10.62
N SER A 208 50.60 -8.15 -9.36
CA SER A 208 49.26 -8.19 -8.78
C SER A 208 48.47 -6.93 -9.11
N ALA A 209 47.16 -7.10 -9.30
CA ALA A 209 46.13 -6.10 -9.63
C ALA A 209 45.87 -5.07 -8.51
N ALA A 210 46.94 -4.54 -7.92
CA ALA A 210 46.95 -3.48 -6.92
C ALA A 210 47.00 -2.07 -7.53
N SER A 211 46.69 -1.92 -8.82
CA SER A 211 46.60 -0.63 -9.52
C SER A 211 45.17 -0.09 -9.71
N SER A 212 44.15 -0.75 -9.17
CA SER A 212 42.76 -0.26 -9.21
C SER A 212 42.15 0.03 -7.84
N ALA A 213 42.96 -0.02 -6.77
CA ALA A 213 42.55 0.50 -5.46
C ALA A 213 42.83 2.02 -5.43
N PRO A 214 41.85 2.87 -5.12
CA PRO A 214 42.12 4.28 -4.92
C PRO A 214 43.06 4.42 -3.73
N LYS A 215 44.23 4.99 -3.97
CA LYS A 215 45.15 5.45 -2.91
C LYS A 215 44.36 6.37 -1.96
N PRO A 216 44.59 6.33 -0.63
CA PRO A 216 43.98 7.27 0.29
C PRO A 216 44.65 8.63 0.09
N THR A 217 44.22 9.36 -0.93
CA THR A 217 44.54 10.76 -1.09
C THR A 217 43.75 11.53 -0.05
N GLU A 218 44.51 12.08 0.89
CA GLU A 218 44.26 13.37 1.52
C GLU A 218 43.00 13.50 2.39
N ARG A 219 43.27 13.49 3.71
CA ARG A 219 42.84 14.56 4.63
C ARG A 219 41.39 15.00 4.49
N VAL A 220 40.52 14.41 5.32
CA VAL A 220 39.28 14.97 5.88
C VAL A 220 38.82 16.28 5.20
N LYS A 221 38.00 16.16 4.14
CA LYS A 221 37.24 17.29 3.59
C LYS A 221 35.84 16.82 3.21
N GLY A 222 34.97 16.69 4.22
CA GLY A 222 33.56 16.30 4.00
C GLY A 222 32.55 17.10 4.83
N TRP A 223 32.95 17.70 5.96
CA TRP A 223 32.06 18.52 6.78
C TRP A 223 31.82 19.93 6.19
N PHE A 224 32.67 20.35 5.24
CA PHE A 224 32.59 21.65 4.55
C PHE A 224 32.74 21.52 3.01
N SER A 225 32.14 20.50 2.39
CA SER A 225 31.94 20.56 0.93
C SER A 225 30.65 21.32 0.63
N TRP A 226 30.75 22.43 -0.12
CA TRP A 226 29.65 23.36 -0.37
C TRP A 226 29.63 23.88 -1.81
N PRO A 227 28.47 24.22 -2.44
CA PRO A 227 27.09 23.89 -2.08
C PRO A 227 26.38 23.00 -3.13
N SER A 228 25.57 22.06 -2.67
CA SER A 228 24.39 21.63 -3.43
C SER A 228 23.38 22.79 -3.51
N GLY A 229 22.53 22.83 -4.56
CA GLY A 229 21.66 23.96 -4.91
C GLY A 229 20.74 24.52 -3.80
N ARG A 230 20.62 23.83 -2.67
CA ARG A 230 19.85 24.23 -1.48
C ARG A 230 20.43 25.45 -0.75
N TRP A 231 21.74 25.69 -0.82
CA TRP A 231 22.35 26.80 -0.09
C TRP A 231 22.28 28.14 -0.81
N TRP A 232 22.02 28.14 -2.12
CA TRP A 232 21.86 29.39 -2.88
C TRP A 232 20.73 30.25 -2.35
N TRP A 233 19.66 29.64 -1.83
CA TRP A 233 18.58 30.37 -1.18
C TRP A 233 19.00 30.99 0.16
N THR A 234 19.83 30.30 0.95
CA THR A 234 20.33 30.82 2.23
C THR A 234 21.32 31.97 2.04
N ILE A 235 22.23 31.85 1.06
CA ILE A 235 23.15 32.93 0.70
C ILE A 235 22.36 34.10 0.15
N GLY A 236 21.46 33.83 -0.80
CA GLY A 236 20.62 34.85 -1.43
C GLY A 236 19.79 35.61 -0.39
N GLY A 237 19.14 34.88 0.52
CA GLY A 237 18.38 35.46 1.63
C GLY A 237 19.27 36.25 2.61
N GLY A 238 20.47 35.76 2.92
CA GLY A 238 21.43 36.46 3.78
C GLY A 238 21.92 37.78 3.17
N VAL A 239 22.22 37.78 1.88
CA VAL A 239 22.61 38.99 1.14
C VAL A 239 21.46 39.99 1.09
N LEU A 240 20.24 39.54 0.82
CA LEU A 240 19.03 40.39 0.82
C LEU A 240 18.77 41.00 2.20
N ALA A 241 18.90 40.21 3.27
CA ALA A 241 18.74 40.68 4.64
C ALA A 241 19.80 41.73 5.02
N ALA A 242 21.07 41.51 4.62
CA ALA A 242 22.15 42.48 4.85
C ALA A 242 21.90 43.80 4.08
N ALA A 243 21.47 43.71 2.82
CA ALA A 243 21.14 44.90 2.02
C ALA A 243 19.98 45.70 2.64
N ALA A 244 18.92 45.01 3.10
CA ALA A 244 17.81 45.65 3.80
C ALA A 244 18.25 46.30 5.12
N ALA A 245 19.13 45.66 5.88
CA ALA A 245 19.67 46.23 7.11
C ALA A 245 20.50 47.49 6.86
N VAL A 246 21.35 47.51 5.83
CA VAL A 246 22.15 48.69 5.46
C VAL A 246 21.26 49.81 4.91
N ALA A 247 20.26 49.50 4.10
CA ALA A 247 19.28 50.47 3.61
C ALA A 247 18.46 51.07 4.77
N GLY A 248 17.99 50.25 5.71
CA GLY A 248 17.31 50.73 6.91
C GLY A 248 18.21 51.59 7.80
N TYR A 249 19.48 51.19 7.97
CA TYR A 249 20.46 51.96 8.75
C TYR A 249 20.77 53.33 8.12
N SER A 250 20.94 53.39 6.79
CA SER A 250 21.17 54.65 6.08
C SER A 250 19.95 55.57 6.13
N LEU A 251 18.73 55.05 5.98
CA LEU A 251 17.49 55.84 6.12
C LEU A 251 17.30 56.39 7.54
N THR A 252 17.70 55.65 8.56
CA THR A 252 17.52 56.06 9.97
C THR A 252 18.61 57.00 10.48
N ARG A 253 19.83 56.95 9.92
CA ARG A 253 20.95 57.83 10.34
C ARG A 253 21.29 58.95 9.36
N HIS A 254 20.87 58.87 8.11
CA HIS A 254 21.02 59.93 7.11
C HIS A 254 19.68 60.22 6.43
N PRO A 255 18.85 61.13 6.98
CA PRO A 255 17.79 61.72 6.18
C PRO A 255 18.46 62.51 5.04
N TYR A 256 18.55 61.92 3.85
CA TYR A 256 19.07 62.61 2.68
C TYR A 256 18.24 63.88 2.49
N ARG A 257 18.85 65.05 2.70
CA ARG A 257 18.24 66.35 2.38
C ARG A 257 18.23 66.49 0.86
N TRP A 258 17.26 65.83 0.21
CA TRP A 258 17.04 65.87 -1.24
C TRP A 258 16.58 67.23 -1.77
N PHE A 259 16.30 68.19 -0.89
CA PHE A 259 15.95 69.55 -1.27
C PHE A 259 16.99 70.54 -0.73
N SER A 260 18.03 70.80 -1.53
CA SER A 260 18.70 72.10 -1.48
C SER A 260 17.96 73.02 -2.43
N ALA A 261 17.34 74.03 -1.84
CA ALA A 261 16.61 75.08 -2.53
C ALA A 261 17.51 75.84 -3.51
N SER A 262 16.90 76.20 -4.64
CA SER A 262 17.36 77.24 -5.53
C SER A 262 17.57 78.55 -4.79
N ARG A 263 18.75 79.15 -4.94
CA ARG A 263 18.91 80.60 -4.93
C ARG A 263 20.10 80.99 -5.77
#